data_AF-A0AAW8L6M3-F1
#
_entry.id   AF-A0AAW8L6M3-F1
#
_cell.length_a   1.000
_cell.length_b   1.000
_cell.length_c   1.000
_cell.angle_alpha   90.00
_cell.angle_beta   90.00
_cell.angle_gamma   90.00
#
_symmetry.space_group_name_H-M   'P 1'
#
loop_
_entity.id
_entity.type
_entity.pdbx_description
1 polymer ?
#
loop_
_entity_poly.entity_id
_entity_poly.type
_entity_poly.pdbx_seq_one_letter_code
_entity_poly.pdbx_strand_id
1 'polypeptide(L)'
;MQKAVFPIQSHADITKAINYMHTNYTQAINEGKPLRVVIDQKQDDRSTAQNRLYWMWLGQIERKTGQDKDSLHYEFKKKFLIYIYRRDDQEFAETCNAIAMLKQNECEEYRVIAEQVIRLCSTTKLSIKQMTEYLNYVHDFAVTQLHVHLTVPDDLKWCYEG
;
A
#
# COMPACT_ATOMS: atom_id res chain seq x y z
N MET A 1 17.66 19.46 -13.56
CA MET A 1 16.98 19.92 -12.32
C MET A 1 16.20 18.76 -11.71
N GLN A 2 16.19 18.59 -10.38
CA GLN A 2 15.39 17.56 -9.69
C GLN A 2 13.92 18.04 -9.50
N LYS A 3 12.98 17.10 -9.36
CA LYS A 3 11.57 17.40 -9.10
C LYS A 3 11.42 18.08 -7.73
N ALA A 4 10.92 19.32 -7.72
CA ALA A 4 10.57 20.04 -6.48
C ALA A 4 9.06 19.97 -6.23
N VAL A 5 8.67 19.90 -4.95
CA VAL A 5 7.26 19.85 -4.52
C VAL A 5 7.05 20.90 -3.43
N PHE A 6 6.02 21.75 -3.59
CA PHE A 6 5.68 22.82 -2.66
C PHE A 6 4.26 22.59 -2.13
N PRO A 7 4.09 21.99 -0.94
CA PRO A 7 2.78 21.93 -0.28
C PRO A 7 2.30 23.35 0.03
N ILE A 8 1.11 23.72 -0.46
CA ILE A 8 0.53 25.04 -0.23
C ILE A 8 -0.54 24.92 0.86
N GLN A 9 -0.20 25.33 2.08
CA GLN A 9 -1.13 25.35 3.22
C GLN A 9 -1.44 26.78 3.69
N SER A 10 -0.62 27.74 3.30
CA SER A 10 -0.75 29.14 3.69
C SER A 10 -0.25 30.07 2.59
N HIS A 11 -0.55 31.37 2.71
CA HIS A 11 -0.03 32.39 1.78
C HIS A 11 1.51 32.41 1.73
N ALA A 12 2.19 32.11 2.84
CA ALA A 12 3.65 32.06 2.89
C ALA A 12 4.26 30.97 1.99
N ASP A 13 3.53 29.86 1.78
CA ASP A 13 4.00 28.76 0.94
C ASP A 13 3.88 29.07 -0.55
N ILE A 14 2.92 29.92 -0.93
CA ILE A 14 2.79 30.44 -2.29
C ILE A 14 4.06 31.20 -2.69
N THR A 15 4.57 32.05 -1.79
CA THR A 15 5.80 32.82 -2.03
C THR A 15 7.00 31.91 -2.28
N LYS A 16 7.10 30.77 -1.59
CA LYS A 16 8.20 29.81 -1.81
C LYS A 16 8.14 29.20 -3.21
N ALA A 17 6.95 28.80 -3.67
CA ALA A 17 6.75 28.25 -5.00
C ALA A 17 7.06 29.28 -6.10
N ILE A 18 6.58 30.53 -5.92
CA ILE A 18 6.86 31.65 -6.83
C ILE A 18 8.36 31.93 -6.93
N ASN A 19 9.04 32.05 -5.79
CA ASN A 19 10.49 32.30 -5.77
C ASN A 19 11.27 31.20 -6.47
N TYR A 20 10.91 29.93 -6.25
CA TYR A 20 11.57 28.82 -6.94
C TYR A 20 11.39 28.88 -8.46
N MET A 21 10.18 29.20 -8.95
CA MET A 21 9.96 29.38 -10.38
C MET A 21 10.79 30.54 -10.94
N HIS A 22 10.80 31.68 -10.26
CA HIS A 22 11.58 32.86 -10.66
C HIS A 22 13.09 32.59 -10.74
N THR A 23 13.64 31.80 -9.82
CA THR A 23 15.08 31.48 -9.84
C THR A 23 15.46 30.55 -10.99
N ASN A 24 14.57 29.64 -11.40
CA ASN A 24 14.94 28.51 -12.26
C ASN A 24 14.44 28.60 -13.70
N TYR A 25 13.47 29.47 -14.02
CA TYR A 25 12.85 29.46 -15.36
C TYR A 25 13.81 29.87 -16.47
N THR A 26 14.68 30.85 -16.24
CA THR A 26 15.62 31.34 -17.26
C THR A 26 16.60 30.25 -17.70
N GLN A 27 17.15 29.50 -16.74
CA GLN A 27 18.05 28.38 -17.04
C GLN A 27 17.30 27.27 -17.79
N ALA A 28 16.10 26.92 -17.35
CA ALA A 28 15.26 25.91 -17.98
C ALA A 28 14.93 26.24 -19.44
N ILE A 29 14.66 27.52 -19.75
CA ILE A 29 14.44 28.00 -21.13
C ILE A 29 15.73 27.89 -21.95
N ASN A 30 16.87 28.34 -21.41
CA ASN A 30 18.15 28.30 -22.12
C ASN A 30 18.62 26.86 -22.43
N GLU A 31 18.24 25.89 -21.59
CA GLU A 31 18.52 24.46 -21.80
C GLU A 31 17.48 23.75 -22.69
N GLY A 32 16.48 24.47 -23.23
CA GLY A 32 15.40 23.91 -24.05
C GLY A 32 14.44 22.97 -23.30
N LYS A 33 14.44 23.03 -21.97
CA LYS A 33 13.65 22.17 -21.08
C LYS A 33 12.79 23.05 -20.17
N PRO A 34 11.70 23.65 -20.67
CA PRO A 34 10.89 24.60 -19.90
C PRO A 34 10.33 23.96 -18.63
N LEU A 35 10.11 24.78 -17.60
CA LEU A 35 9.54 24.32 -16.35
C LEU A 35 8.11 23.82 -16.56
N ARG A 36 7.84 22.56 -16.19
CA ARG A 36 6.48 22.01 -16.10
C ARG A 36 5.94 22.21 -14.68
N VAL A 37 4.98 23.12 -14.53
CA VAL A 37 4.28 23.35 -13.25
C VAL A 37 3.01 22.50 -13.22
N VAL A 38 2.85 21.69 -12.17
CA VAL A 38 1.63 20.94 -11.90
C VAL A 38 1.08 21.44 -10.58
N ILE A 39 -0.10 22.07 -10.63
CA ILE A 39 -0.86 22.43 -9.44
C ILE A 39 -1.93 21.37 -9.32
N ASP A 40 -1.84 20.60 -8.25
CA ASP A 40 -2.81 19.57 -7.94
C ASP A 40 -3.22 19.74 -6.48
N GLN A 41 -4.51 19.57 -6.21
CA GLN A 41 -4.95 19.36 -4.85
C GLN A 41 -4.56 17.92 -4.55
N LYS A 42 -3.36 17.69 -4.03
CA LYS A 42 -2.90 16.33 -3.71
C LYS A 42 -3.82 15.73 -2.63
N GLN A 43 -4.94 15.18 -3.04
CA GLN A 43 -5.57 14.06 -2.38
C GLN A 43 -4.57 12.92 -2.54
N ASP A 44 -4.21 12.28 -1.44
CA ASP A 44 -3.60 10.96 -1.54
C ASP A 44 -4.49 10.14 -2.49
N ASP A 45 -3.90 9.46 -3.48
CA ASP A 45 -4.70 8.51 -4.22
C ASP A 45 -5.24 7.47 -3.22
N ARG A 46 -6.49 7.03 -3.41
CA ARG A 46 -7.18 6.18 -2.43
C ARG A 46 -6.36 4.93 -2.08
N SER A 47 -5.59 4.40 -3.04
CA SER A 47 -4.69 3.27 -2.83
C SER A 47 -3.57 3.57 -1.82
N THR A 48 -2.92 4.74 -1.93
CA THR A 48 -1.88 5.17 -0.99
C THR A 48 -2.47 5.39 0.40
N ALA A 49 -3.62 6.05 0.50
CA ALA A 49 -4.30 6.28 1.77
C ALA A 49 -4.71 4.96 2.46
N GLN A 50 -5.24 4.00 1.71
CA GLN A 50 -5.59 2.66 2.21
C GLN A 50 -4.36 1.87 2.68
N ASN A 51 -3.24 1.94 1.95
CA ASN A 51 -1.99 1.31 2.39
C ASN A 51 -1.45 1.94 3.68
N ARG A 52 -1.52 3.27 3.82
CA ARG A 52 -1.16 3.94 5.08
C ARG A 52 -2.05 3.50 6.24
N LEU A 53 -3.36 3.38 6.01
CA LEU A 53 -4.32 2.88 7.00
C LEU A 53 -3.95 1.45 7.45
N TYR A 54 -3.64 0.57 6.49
CA TYR A 54 -3.20 -0.79 6.79
C TYR A 54 -1.96 -0.84 7.70
N TRP A 55 -0.90 -0.11 7.36
CA TRP A 55 0.32 -0.08 8.17
C TRP A 55 0.10 0.52 9.56
N MET A 56 -0.80 1.50 9.68
CA MET A 56 -1.20 2.03 10.97
C MET A 56 -1.91 0.97 11.82
N TRP A 57 -2.82 0.19 11.23
CA TRP A 57 -3.48 -0.92 11.93
C TRP A 57 -2.50 -2.00 12.39
N LEU A 58 -1.50 -2.36 11.58
CA LEU A 58 -0.44 -3.27 12.02
C LEU A 58 0.26 -2.76 13.28
N GLY A 59 0.58 -1.46 13.33
CA GLY A 59 1.18 -0.86 14.53
C GLY A 59 0.25 -0.85 15.75
N GLN A 60 -1.07 -0.76 15.55
CA GLN A 60 -2.03 -0.89 16.65
C GLN A 60 -2.09 -2.32 17.19
N ILE A 61 -2.12 -3.30 16.29
CA ILE A 61 -2.12 -4.72 16.64
C ILE A 61 -0.82 -5.07 17.36
N GLU A 62 0.33 -4.67 16.83
CA GLU A 62 1.65 -4.88 17.44
C GLU A 62 1.71 -4.36 18.87
N ARG A 63 1.25 -3.13 19.12
CA ARG A 63 1.22 -2.55 20.48
C ARG A 63 0.30 -3.31 21.45
N LYS A 64 -0.74 -3.97 20.94
CA LYS A 64 -1.74 -4.67 21.76
C LYS A 64 -1.40 -6.14 21.99
N THR A 65 -0.81 -6.80 21.00
CA THR A 65 -0.52 -8.24 21.03
C THR A 65 0.96 -8.56 21.27
N GLY A 66 1.86 -7.59 21.07
CA GLY A 66 3.31 -7.77 21.10
C GLY A 66 3.87 -8.48 19.86
N GLN A 67 3.05 -8.78 18.86
CA GLN A 67 3.49 -9.41 17.62
C GLN A 67 4.12 -8.39 16.68
N ASP A 68 5.30 -8.71 16.16
CA ASP A 68 6.01 -7.86 15.20
C ASP A 68 5.17 -7.60 13.94
N LYS A 69 5.16 -6.33 13.49
CA LYS A 69 4.39 -5.88 12.33
C LYS A 69 4.74 -6.60 11.02
N ASP A 70 6.00 -6.98 10.80
CA ASP A 70 6.42 -7.65 9.56
C ASP A 70 5.95 -9.10 9.55
N SER A 71 5.94 -9.74 10.72
CA SER A 71 5.36 -11.06 10.95
C SER A 71 3.84 -11.04 10.76
N LEU A 72 3.15 -10.04 11.32
CA LEU A 72 1.72 -9.82 11.08
C LEU A 72 1.42 -9.58 9.60
N HIS A 73 2.24 -8.77 8.94
CA HIS A 73 2.12 -8.51 7.51
C HIS A 73 2.23 -9.80 6.70
N TYR A 74 3.23 -10.63 6.98
CA TYR A 74 3.41 -11.93 6.34
C TYR A 74 2.20 -12.85 6.55
N GLU A 75 1.71 -12.98 7.79
CA GLU A 75 0.56 -13.83 8.11
C GLU A 75 -0.73 -13.35 7.44
N PHE A 76 -0.98 -12.04 7.39
CA PHE A 76 -2.14 -11.50 6.70
C PHE A 76 -2.03 -11.64 5.18
N LYS A 77 -0.82 -11.57 4.61
CA LYS A 77 -0.64 -11.89 3.19
C LYS A 77 -1.02 -13.34 2.91
N LYS A 78 -0.48 -14.27 3.70
CA LYS A 78 -0.76 -15.70 3.59
C LYS A 78 -2.26 -16.02 3.75
N LYS A 79 -2.93 -15.40 4.71
CA LYS A 79 -4.35 -15.65 5.00
C LYS A 79 -5.31 -15.00 4.01
N PHE A 80 -5.07 -13.74 3.64
CA PHE A 80 -6.07 -12.93 2.94
C PHE A 80 -5.61 -12.48 1.55
N LEU A 81 -4.35 -12.04 1.40
CA LEU A 81 -3.87 -11.51 0.11
C LEU A 81 -3.80 -12.60 -0.97
N ILE A 82 -3.30 -13.79 -0.60
CA ILE A 82 -3.24 -14.94 -1.50
C ILE A 82 -4.62 -15.31 -2.02
N TYR A 83 -5.65 -15.22 -1.19
CA TYR A 83 -7.03 -15.53 -1.59
C TYR A 83 -7.54 -14.55 -2.65
N ILE A 84 -7.31 -13.25 -2.45
CA ILE A 84 -7.71 -12.20 -3.40
C ILE A 84 -6.99 -12.39 -4.74
N TYR A 85 -5.67 -12.60 -4.73
CA TYR A 85 -4.92 -12.85 -5.96
C TYR A 85 -5.32 -14.12 -6.67
N ARG A 86 -5.52 -15.23 -5.94
CA ARG A 86 -5.96 -16.48 -6.56
C ARG A 86 -7.34 -16.35 -7.22
N ARG A 87 -8.23 -15.50 -6.70
CA ARG A 87 -9.56 -15.27 -7.27
C ARG A 87 -9.52 -14.41 -8.52
N ASP A 88 -8.71 -13.35 -8.51
CA ASP A 88 -8.79 -12.27 -9.49
C ASP A 88 -7.66 -12.31 -10.55
N ASP A 89 -6.61 -13.10 -10.34
CA ASP A 89 -5.47 -13.24 -11.25
C ASP A 89 -5.31 -14.73 -11.64
N GLN A 90 -5.60 -15.04 -12.91
CA GLN A 90 -5.55 -16.39 -13.43
C GLN A 90 -4.13 -16.97 -13.42
N GLU A 91 -3.12 -16.19 -13.77
CA GLU A 91 -1.71 -16.64 -13.78
C GLU A 91 -1.24 -16.93 -12.36
N PHE A 92 -1.65 -16.10 -11.40
CA PHE A 92 -1.41 -16.36 -9.99
C PHE A 92 -2.15 -17.62 -9.49
N ALA A 93 -3.37 -17.85 -9.95
CA ALA A 93 -4.13 -19.06 -9.62
C ALA A 93 -3.45 -20.33 -10.13
N GLU A 94 -2.91 -20.29 -11.36
CA GLU A 94 -2.12 -21.38 -11.95
C GLU A 94 -0.84 -21.65 -11.14
N THR A 95 -0.13 -20.60 -10.73
CA THR A 95 1.03 -20.71 -9.82
C THR A 95 0.64 -21.39 -8.49
N CYS A 96 -0.48 -21.00 -7.88
CA CYS A 96 -0.97 -21.64 -6.66
C CYS A 96 -1.30 -23.12 -6.87
N ASN A 97 -1.90 -23.48 -8.01
CA ASN A 97 -2.24 -24.86 -8.34
C ASN A 97 -0.98 -25.71 -8.57
N ALA A 98 0.05 -25.16 -9.23
CA ALA A 98 1.33 -25.83 -9.40
C ALA A 98 2.01 -26.14 -8.05
N ILE A 99 2.01 -25.18 -7.13
CA ILE A 99 2.51 -25.38 -5.76
C ILE A 99 1.70 -26.48 -5.04
N ALA A 100 0.37 -26.49 -5.21
CA ALA A 100 -0.48 -27.52 -4.61
C ALA A 100 -0.19 -28.92 -5.16
N MET A 101 0.12 -29.04 -6.45
CA MET A 101 0.56 -30.32 -7.06
C MET A 101 1.92 -30.77 -6.52
N LEU A 102 2.89 -29.85 -6.37
CA LEU A 102 4.19 -30.18 -5.77
C LEU A 102 4.05 -30.70 -4.33
N LYS A 103 3.11 -30.12 -3.56
CA LYS A 103 2.78 -30.59 -2.21
C LYS A 103 2.24 -32.04 -2.19
N GLN A 104 1.44 -32.42 -3.19
CA GLN A 104 0.90 -33.78 -3.28
C GLN A 104 1.97 -34.82 -3.59
N ASN A 105 3.05 -34.42 -4.26
CA ASN A 105 4.17 -35.29 -4.63
C ASN A 105 5.27 -35.37 -3.55
N GLU A 106 4.99 -34.92 -2.31
CA GLU A 106 5.95 -34.93 -1.17
C GLU A 106 7.31 -34.26 -1.45
N CYS A 107 7.33 -33.29 -2.37
CA CYS A 107 8.55 -32.56 -2.76
C CYS A 107 8.85 -31.45 -1.75
N GLU A 108 9.80 -31.61 -0.83
CA GLU A 108 10.09 -30.65 0.27
C GLU A 108 10.30 -29.20 -0.21
N GLU A 109 10.74 -29.03 -1.46
CA GLU A 109 10.93 -27.76 -2.16
C GLU A 109 9.63 -26.94 -2.29
N TYR A 110 8.44 -27.58 -2.25
CA TYR A 110 7.15 -26.88 -2.34
C TYR A 110 7.01 -25.82 -1.25
N ARG A 111 7.56 -26.06 -0.05
CA ARG A 111 7.46 -25.14 1.09
C ARG A 111 8.24 -23.86 0.83
N VAL A 112 9.47 -24.01 0.35
CA VAL A 112 10.35 -22.87 0.04
C VAL A 112 9.72 -22.02 -1.06
N ILE A 113 9.16 -22.66 -2.10
CA ILE A 113 8.48 -21.97 -3.19
C ILE A 113 7.23 -21.23 -2.67
N ALA A 114 6.40 -21.88 -1.86
CA ALA A 114 5.20 -21.28 -1.29
C ALA A 114 5.52 -20.05 -0.42
N GLU A 115 6.52 -20.17 0.46
CA GLU A 115 6.98 -19.05 1.29
C GLU A 115 7.51 -17.89 0.43
N GLN A 116 8.27 -18.19 -0.62
CA GLN A 116 8.79 -17.17 -1.53
C GLN A 116 7.66 -16.44 -2.27
N VAL A 117 6.64 -17.17 -2.75
CA VAL A 117 5.47 -16.56 -3.40
C VAL A 117 4.73 -15.63 -2.43
N ILE A 118 4.53 -16.04 -1.17
CA ILE A 118 3.92 -15.19 -0.15
C ILE A 118 4.76 -13.93 0.07
N ARG A 119 6.09 -14.03 0.14
CA ARG A 119 6.97 -12.86 0.32
C ARG A 119 6.88 -11.89 -0.86
N LEU A 120 6.75 -12.38 -2.09
CA LEU A 120 6.69 -11.55 -3.30
C LEU A 120 5.33 -10.89 -3.56
N CYS A 121 4.25 -11.38 -2.96
CA CYS A 121 2.95 -10.70 -3.04
C CYS A 121 3.06 -9.28 -2.45
N SER A 122 2.36 -8.29 -2.99
CA SER A 122 2.43 -6.91 -2.46
C SER A 122 1.05 -6.27 -2.45
N THR A 123 0.67 -5.59 -1.37
CA THR A 123 -0.59 -4.82 -1.33
C THR A 123 -0.55 -3.59 -2.24
N THR A 124 0.64 -3.12 -2.63
CA THR A 124 0.80 -1.97 -3.53
C THR A 124 0.33 -2.23 -4.97
N LYS A 125 0.15 -3.50 -5.35
CA LYS A 125 -0.35 -3.90 -6.66
C LYS A 125 -1.87 -4.12 -6.68
N LEU A 126 -2.54 -4.05 -5.53
CA LEU A 126 -3.99 -4.24 -5.46
C LEU A 126 -4.72 -3.06 -6.09
N SER A 127 -5.84 -3.35 -6.76
CA SER A 127 -6.84 -2.33 -7.06
C SER A 127 -7.49 -1.79 -5.78
N ILE A 128 -8.11 -0.62 -5.86
CA ILE A 128 -8.83 -0.01 -4.71
C ILE A 128 -9.84 -0.99 -4.11
N LYS A 129 -10.62 -1.70 -4.95
CA LYS A 129 -11.64 -2.66 -4.48
C LYS A 129 -11.02 -3.83 -3.73
N GLN A 130 -9.95 -4.40 -4.28
CA GLN A 130 -9.22 -5.50 -3.66
C GLN A 130 -8.55 -5.07 -2.34
N MET A 131 -8.02 -3.84 -2.28
CA MET A 131 -7.43 -3.30 -1.07
C MET A 131 -8.49 -3.03 0.01
N THR A 132 -9.66 -2.50 -0.35
CA THR A 132 -10.80 -2.37 0.59
C THR A 132 -11.20 -3.73 1.16
N GLU A 133 -11.32 -4.76 0.30
CA GLU A 133 -11.62 -6.12 0.75
C GLU A 133 -10.53 -6.67 1.70
N TYR A 134 -9.26 -6.46 1.36
CA TYR A 134 -8.14 -6.86 2.19
C TYR A 134 -8.16 -6.18 3.57
N LEU A 135 -8.43 -4.86 3.61
CA LEU A 135 -8.62 -4.12 4.86
C LEU A 135 -9.75 -4.69 5.69
N ASN A 136 -10.90 -5.03 5.09
CA ASN A 136 -12.01 -5.64 5.81
C ASN A 136 -11.64 -6.97 6.45
N TYR A 137 -10.95 -7.86 5.72
CA TYR A 137 -10.47 -9.12 6.32
C TYR A 137 -9.52 -8.91 7.49
N VAL A 138 -8.59 -7.95 7.37
CA VAL A 138 -7.65 -7.61 8.44
C VAL A 138 -8.39 -7.04 9.66
N HIS A 139 -9.35 -6.14 9.42
CA HIS A 139 -10.17 -5.55 10.47
C HIS A 139 -10.99 -6.61 11.21
N ASP A 140 -11.72 -7.45 10.48
CA ASP A 140 -12.54 -8.52 11.05
C ASP A 140 -11.69 -9.51 11.83
N PHE A 141 -10.51 -9.87 11.32
CA PHE A 141 -9.57 -10.73 12.04
C PHE A 141 -9.07 -10.08 13.33
N ALA A 142 -8.70 -8.79 13.28
CA ALA A 142 -8.24 -8.07 14.46
C ALA A 142 -9.32 -8.03 15.56
N VAL A 143 -10.58 -7.74 15.19
CA VAL A 143 -11.69 -7.67 16.15
C VAL A 143 -12.08 -9.05 16.66
N THR A 144 -12.22 -10.04 15.78
CA THR A 144 -12.80 -11.35 16.16
C THR A 144 -11.79 -12.31 16.75
N GLN A 145 -10.54 -12.32 16.25
CA GLN A 145 -9.51 -13.28 16.65
C GLN A 145 -8.50 -12.69 17.62
N LEU A 146 -8.15 -11.41 17.46
CA LEU A 146 -7.17 -10.74 18.33
C LEU A 146 -7.82 -9.90 19.43
N HIS A 147 -9.15 -9.71 19.38
CA HIS A 147 -9.90 -8.82 20.27
C HIS A 147 -9.31 -7.40 20.33
N VAL A 148 -8.79 -6.92 19.20
CA VAL A 148 -8.23 -5.57 19.02
C VAL A 148 -9.20 -4.75 18.17
N HIS A 149 -9.77 -3.71 18.77
CA HIS A 149 -10.55 -2.71 18.05
C HIS A 149 -9.62 -1.71 17.37
N LEU A 150 -9.63 -1.71 16.05
CA LEU A 150 -8.81 -0.83 15.23
C LEU A 150 -9.49 0.53 15.07
N THR A 151 -8.70 1.61 15.14
CA THR A 151 -9.24 2.97 14.92
C THR A 151 -9.06 3.39 13.47
N VAL A 152 -9.98 4.19 12.96
CA VAL A 152 -9.86 4.85 11.65
C VAL A 152 -9.80 6.36 11.86
N PRO A 153 -8.64 7.00 11.65
CA PRO A 153 -8.50 8.45 11.72
C PRO A 153 -9.44 9.18 10.77
N ASP A 154 -9.93 10.35 11.16
CA ASP A 154 -10.85 11.14 10.34
C ASP A 154 -10.25 11.50 8.97
N ASP A 155 -8.94 11.73 8.89
CA ASP A 155 -8.22 11.99 7.63
C ASP A 155 -8.14 10.78 6.69
N LEU A 156 -8.49 9.58 7.16
CA LEU A 156 -8.46 8.33 6.41
C LEU A 156 -9.84 7.66 6.26
N LYS A 157 -10.89 8.11 6.95
CA LYS A 157 -12.25 7.52 6.84
C LYS A 157 -12.75 7.44 5.41
N TRP A 158 -12.53 8.51 4.63
CA TRP A 158 -12.95 8.60 3.23
C TRP A 158 -12.36 7.52 2.31
N CYS A 159 -11.21 6.91 2.68
CA CYS A 159 -10.57 5.87 1.89
C CYS A 159 -11.06 4.45 2.27
N TYR A 160 -11.69 4.31 3.44
CA TYR A 160 -12.22 3.05 3.95
C TYR A 160 -13.72 2.88 3.69
N GLU A 161 -14.49 3.96 3.83
CA GLU A 161 -15.97 3.95 3.78
C GLU A 161 -16.58 4.12 2.38
N GLY A 162 -15.75 4.26 1.32
CA GLY A 162 -16.22 4.58 -0.04
C GLY A 162 -15.66 3.70 -1.13
#